data_AF-A0AAT9HC18-F1
#
_entry.id   AF-A0AAT9HC18-F1
#
_cell.length_a   1.000
_cell.length_b   1.000
_cell.length_c   1.000
_cell.angle_alpha   90.00
_cell.angle_beta   90.00
_cell.angle_gamma   90.00
#
_symmetry.space_group_name_H-M   'P 1'
#
loop_
_entity.id
_entity.type
_entity.pdbx_description
1 polymer ?
#
loop_
_entity_poly.entity_id
_entity_poly.type
_entity_poly.pdbx_seq_one_letter_code
_entity_poly.pdbx_strand_id
1 'polypeptide(L)'
;MSRPSDEQAFTNAGKRDAAYDLDLPFAQVVRRDGSERPATGISVTGLSDQHAWLRTTGEADLEVGDWVGLGLSHPCTSFDKWELIPVAEADGTVVDYIRTFF
;
A
#
# COMPACT_ATOMS: atom_id res chain seq x y z
N MET A 1 -2.21 11.11 -4.32
CA MET A 1 -1.96 10.23 -5.49
C MET A 1 -3.22 10.19 -6.39
N SER A 2 -3.12 9.84 -7.69
CA SER A 2 -4.13 10.09 -8.73
C SER A 2 -5.03 8.88 -9.09
N ARG A 3 -6.22 9.20 -9.62
CA ARG A 3 -7.17 8.27 -10.26
C ARG A 3 -7.63 8.88 -11.58
N PRO A 4 -6.90 8.65 -12.70
CA PRO A 4 -7.24 9.29 -13.97
C PRO A 4 -8.42 8.65 -14.71
N SER A 5 -8.85 7.44 -14.34
CA SER A 5 -10.08 6.82 -14.85
C SER A 5 -10.76 5.97 -13.78
N ASP A 6 -11.98 5.49 -14.08
CA ASP A 6 -12.74 4.66 -13.15
C ASP A 6 -12.09 3.29 -12.91
N GLU A 7 -11.29 2.80 -13.86
CA GLU A 7 -10.64 1.48 -13.87
C GLU A 7 -9.14 1.53 -13.51
N GLN A 8 -8.57 2.72 -13.32
CA GLN A 8 -7.15 2.90 -13.04
C GLN A 8 -6.90 3.96 -11.98
N ALA A 9 -6.09 3.59 -11.00
CA ALA A 9 -5.52 4.48 -10.00
C ALA A 9 -4.05 4.15 -9.78
N PHE A 10 -3.38 5.01 -9.04
CA PHE A 10 -2.00 4.79 -8.64
C PHE A 10 -1.90 4.96 -7.11
N THR A 11 -0.88 4.42 -6.44
CA THR A 11 -0.52 4.78 -5.03
C THR A 11 0.93 5.29 -4.96
N ASN A 12 1.28 6.09 -3.95
CA ASN A 12 2.65 6.58 -3.72
C ASN A 12 3.55 5.55 -3.01
N ALA A 13 3.43 4.28 -3.39
CA ALA A 13 4.27 3.18 -2.90
C ALA A 13 4.75 2.37 -4.11
N GLY A 14 6.05 2.27 -4.33
CA GLY A 14 6.66 1.57 -5.46
C GLY A 14 7.66 0.50 -5.05
N LYS A 15 8.54 0.14 -6.00
CA LYS A 15 9.63 -0.83 -5.79
C LYS A 15 10.61 -0.43 -4.68
N ARG A 16 10.67 0.86 -4.35
CA ARG A 16 11.48 1.41 -3.26
C ARG A 16 10.84 1.22 -1.89
N ASP A 17 9.56 0.91 -1.83
CA ASP A 17 8.78 0.88 -0.58
C ASP A 17 8.27 -0.53 -0.27
N ALA A 18 7.93 -1.31 -1.30
CA ALA A 18 7.32 -2.62 -1.15
C ALA A 18 8.13 -3.72 -1.86
N ALA A 19 8.22 -4.89 -1.22
CA ALA A 19 8.76 -6.09 -1.83
C ALA A 19 7.92 -6.56 -3.03
N TYR A 20 8.59 -7.11 -4.05
CA TYR A 20 7.97 -7.57 -5.31
C TYR A 20 8.74 -8.73 -5.97
N ASP A 21 9.66 -9.34 -5.23
CA ASP A 21 10.58 -10.38 -5.70
C ASP A 21 9.90 -11.73 -5.91
N LEU A 22 8.78 -11.98 -5.22
CA LEU A 22 8.00 -13.20 -5.32
C LEU A 22 6.60 -12.92 -5.89
N ASP A 23 5.80 -12.13 -5.17
CA ASP A 23 4.48 -11.66 -5.64
C ASP A 23 4.40 -10.14 -5.57
N LEU A 24 3.47 -9.55 -6.32
CA LEU A 24 3.11 -8.15 -6.14
C LEU A 24 2.44 -7.94 -4.76
N PRO A 25 2.63 -6.77 -4.12
CA PRO A 25 1.80 -6.36 -3.00
C PRO A 25 0.32 -6.42 -3.38
N PHE A 26 -0.57 -6.59 -2.42
CA PHE A 26 -2.00 -6.64 -2.67
C PHE A 26 -2.74 -5.63 -1.81
N ALA A 27 -3.74 -4.97 -2.38
CA ALA A 27 -4.57 -4.02 -1.63
C ALA A 27 -5.42 -4.80 -0.60
N GLN A 28 -5.28 -4.45 0.67
CA GLN A 28 -6.04 -5.06 1.76
C GLN A 28 -7.20 -4.16 2.18
N VAL A 29 -6.89 -2.89 2.40
CA VAL A 29 -7.82 -1.93 2.99
C VAL A 29 -7.70 -0.57 2.34
N VAL A 30 -8.80 0.18 2.39
CA VAL A 30 -8.85 1.60 2.05
C VAL A 30 -9.26 2.36 3.30
N ARG A 31 -8.54 3.43 3.62
CA ARG A 31 -8.82 4.31 4.75
C ARG A 31 -9.12 5.73 4.28
N ARG A 32 -10.25 6.27 4.73
CA ARG A 32 -10.70 7.65 4.51
C ARG A 32 -11.23 8.20 5.82
N ASP A 33 -10.77 9.38 6.23
CA ASP A 33 -11.24 10.08 7.44
C ASP A 33 -11.26 9.20 8.71
N GLY A 34 -10.24 8.35 8.86
CA GLY A 34 -10.10 7.44 10.01
C GLY A 34 -10.95 6.16 9.94
N SER A 35 -11.84 6.04 8.95
CA SER A 35 -12.62 4.82 8.72
C SER A 35 -11.91 3.89 7.75
N GLU A 36 -11.83 2.61 8.10
CA GLU A 36 -11.20 1.56 7.31
C GLU A 36 -12.24 0.59 6.74
N ARG A 37 -12.03 0.17 5.49
CA ARG A 37 -12.88 -0.82 4.81
C ARG A 37 -12.04 -1.71 3.89
N PRO A 38 -12.52 -2.91 3.54
CA PRO A 38 -11.81 -3.77 2.59
C PRO A 38 -11.57 -3.07 1.25
N ALA A 39 -10.42 -3.33 0.64
CA ALA A 39 -10.06 -2.84 -0.69
C ALA A 39 -10.76 -3.63 -1.82
N THR A 40 -12.06 -3.85 -1.69
CA THR A 40 -12.88 -4.61 -2.66
C THR A 40 -12.76 -4.00 -4.06
N GLY A 41 -12.55 -4.85 -5.06
CA GLY A 41 -12.44 -4.41 -6.45
C GLY A 41 -11.12 -3.72 -6.79
N ILE A 42 -10.13 -3.68 -5.89
CA ILE A 42 -8.83 -3.05 -6.11
C ILE A 42 -7.75 -4.13 -6.19
N SER A 43 -6.95 -4.12 -7.26
CA SER A 43 -5.81 -5.03 -7.42
C SER A 43 -4.57 -4.26 -7.86
N VAL A 44 -3.41 -4.64 -7.32
CA VAL A 44 -2.12 -4.12 -7.78
C VAL A 44 -1.71 -4.91 -9.02
N THR A 45 -1.48 -4.21 -10.12
CA THR A 45 -1.09 -4.83 -11.41
C THR A 45 0.37 -4.61 -11.76
N GLY A 46 1.10 -3.80 -10.99
CA GLY A 46 2.52 -3.59 -11.18
C GLY A 46 3.06 -2.49 -10.28
N LEU A 47 4.39 -2.40 -10.21
CA LEU A 47 5.11 -1.34 -9.49
C LEU A 47 6.07 -0.61 -10.44
N SER A 48 6.04 0.70 -10.40
CA SER A 48 7.13 1.59 -10.81
C SER A 48 8.03 1.89 -9.59
N ASP A 49 9.08 2.68 -9.79
CA ASP A 49 10.02 3.02 -8.70
C ASP A 49 9.32 3.58 -7.46
N GLN A 50 8.37 4.51 -7.66
CA GLN A 50 7.69 5.26 -6.59
C GLN A 50 6.17 5.06 -6.57
N HIS A 51 5.64 4.21 -7.45
CA HIS A 51 4.20 4.09 -7.64
C HIS A 51 3.72 2.65 -7.82
N ALA A 52 2.59 2.31 -7.22
CA ALA A 52 1.86 1.09 -7.54
C ALA A 52 0.78 1.42 -8.55
N TRP A 53 0.60 0.52 -9.52
CA TRP A 53 -0.45 0.57 -10.52
C TRP A 53 -1.64 -0.22 -9.97
N LEU A 54 -2.78 0.45 -9.81
CA LEU A 54 -4.01 -0.18 -9.36
C LEU A 54 -4.97 -0.33 -10.54
N ARG A 55 -5.56 -1.52 -10.66
CA ARG A 55 -6.79 -1.75 -11.42
C ARG A 55 -7.97 -1.74 -10.47
N THR A 56 -9.01 -0.99 -10.83
CA THR A 56 -10.26 -0.89 -10.09
C THR A 56 -11.43 -1.47 -10.88
N THR A 57 -12.37 -2.11 -10.20
CA THR A 57 -13.66 -2.53 -10.75
C THR A 57 -14.77 -1.55 -10.34
N GLY A 58 -16.00 -1.75 -10.82
CA GLY A 58 -17.15 -0.92 -10.42
C GLY A 58 -17.53 -1.03 -8.94
N GLU A 59 -16.99 -2.00 -8.20
CA GLU A 59 -17.15 -2.14 -6.76
C GLU A 59 -16.12 -1.33 -5.95
N ALA A 60 -15.09 -0.80 -6.62
CA ALA A 60 -14.02 -0.08 -5.96
C ALA A 60 -14.48 1.31 -5.49
N ASP A 61 -14.63 1.46 -4.18
CA ASP A 61 -14.73 2.75 -3.52
C ASP A 61 -13.31 3.30 -3.26
N LEU A 62 -12.78 4.12 -4.17
CA LEU A 62 -11.44 4.69 -4.04
C LEU A 62 -11.41 6.12 -4.57
N GLU A 63 -10.98 7.07 -3.76
CA GLU A 63 -10.87 8.48 -4.15
C GLU A 63 -9.44 9.00 -4.03
N VAL A 64 -9.16 10.08 -4.75
CA VAL A 64 -7.89 10.81 -4.62
C VAL A 64 -7.79 11.36 -3.19
N GLY A 65 -6.78 10.89 -2.45
CA GLY A 65 -6.56 11.26 -1.05
C GLY A 65 -6.75 10.10 -0.07
N ASP A 66 -7.40 9.02 -0.51
CA ASP A 66 -7.52 7.80 0.28
C ASP A 66 -6.17 7.13 0.51
N TRP A 67 -6.06 6.46 1.65
CA TRP A 67 -4.93 5.62 1.98
C TRP A 67 -5.25 4.18 1.57
N VAL A 68 -4.31 3.50 0.95
CA VAL A 68 -4.44 2.08 0.60
C VAL A 68 -3.43 1.29 1.42
N GLY A 69 -3.92 0.39 2.28
CA GLY A 69 -3.08 -0.56 3.00
C GLY A 69 -2.68 -1.69 2.06
N LEU A 70 -1.37 -1.89 1.88
CA LEU A 70 -0.81 -2.94 1.05
C LEU A 70 -0.31 -4.10 1.92
N GLY A 71 -0.83 -5.30 1.65
CA GLY A 71 -0.29 -6.54 2.16
C GLY A 71 0.90 -7.00 1.32
N LEU A 72 1.87 -7.63 1.98
CA LEU A 72 3.02 -8.28 1.35
C LEU A 72 2.92 -9.79 1.58
N SER A 73 3.08 -10.60 0.54
CA SER A 73 3.13 -12.06 0.70
C SER A 73 4.41 -12.50 1.45
N HIS A 74 5.50 -11.76 1.24
CA HIS A 74 6.79 -12.01 1.87
C HIS A 74 7.32 -10.73 2.53
N PRO A 75 6.83 -10.38 3.74
CA PRO A 75 7.17 -9.11 4.38
C PRO A 75 8.66 -8.96 4.71
N CYS A 76 9.37 -10.07 4.95
CA CYS A 76 10.78 -10.05 5.30
C CYS A 76 11.67 -9.42 4.21
N THR A 77 11.30 -9.54 2.93
CA THR A 77 12.08 -8.98 1.81
C THR A 77 11.84 -7.49 1.59
N SER A 78 11.03 -6.86 2.45
CA SER A 78 10.84 -5.40 2.46
C SER A 78 11.72 -4.70 3.50
N PHE A 79 12.38 -5.43 4.40
CA PHE A 79 13.13 -4.82 5.50
C PHE A 79 14.36 -4.02 5.04
N ASP A 80 14.98 -4.40 3.94
CA ASP A 80 16.13 -3.69 3.34
C ASP A 80 15.72 -2.36 2.66
N LYS A 81 14.41 -2.14 2.47
CA LYS A 81 13.86 -0.92 1.87
C LYS A 81 13.63 0.20 2.88
N TRP A 82 13.58 -0.13 4.17
CA TRP A 82 13.20 0.79 5.24
C TRP A 82 14.27 0.84 6.33
N GLU A 83 14.96 1.97 6.47
CA GLU A 83 15.92 2.18 7.56
C GLU A 83 15.23 2.21 8.94
N LEU A 84 13.99 2.70 9.00
CA LEU A 84 13.14 2.74 10.17
C LEU A 84 11.73 2.25 9.82
N ILE A 85 11.23 1.28 10.58
CA ILE A 85 9.87 0.75 10.44
C ILE A 85 9.07 1.17 11.67
N PRO A 86 7.97 1.93 11.53
CA PRO A 86 7.15 2.32 12.67
C PRO A 86 6.40 1.12 13.25
N VAL A 87 6.39 1.02 14.59
CA VAL A 87 5.48 0.15 15.34
C VAL A 87 4.25 0.96 15.67
N ALA A 88 3.08 0.52 15.20
CA ALA A 88 1.81 1.21 15.39
C ALA A 88 0.83 0.37 16.21
N GLU A 89 0.04 1.04 17.05
CA GLU A 89 -1.16 0.47 17.65
C GLU A 89 -2.30 0.34 16.62
N ALA A 90 -3.38 -0.35 16.99
CA ALA A 90 -4.49 -0.63 16.09
C ALA A 90 -5.21 0.63 15.56
N ASP A 91 -5.11 1.76 16.24
CA ASP A 91 -5.65 3.05 15.80
C ASP A 91 -4.74 3.83 14.83
N GLY A 92 -3.50 3.32 14.63
CA GLY A 92 -2.47 3.93 13.80
C GLY A 92 -1.50 4.82 14.58
N THR A 93 -1.62 4.93 15.90
CA THR A 93 -0.66 5.68 16.74
C THR A 93 0.70 5.00 16.71
N VAL A 94 1.74 5.71 16.28
CA VAL A 94 3.12 5.20 16.30
C VAL A 94 3.67 5.28 17.71
N VAL A 95 4.09 4.14 18.25
CA VAL A 95 4.59 4.01 19.63
C VAL A 95 6.08 3.70 19.72
N ASP A 96 6.68 3.21 18.64
CA ASP A 96 8.12 2.91 18.58
C ASP A 96 8.61 2.84 17.12
N TYR A 97 9.91 2.68 16.92
CA TYR A 97 10.54 2.44 15.61
C TYR A 97 11.56 1.30 15.68
N ILE A 98 11.46 0.37 14.73
CA ILE A 98 12.46 -0.68 14.52
C ILE A 98 13.49 -0.16 13.51
N ARG A 99 14.75 -0.06 13.94
CA ARG A 99 15.87 0.26 13.04
C ARG A 99 16.41 -1.00 12.37
N THR A 100 16.57 -0.93 11.05
CA THR A 100 17.20 -1.99 10.26
C THR A 100 18.66 -1.63 9.93
N PHE A 101 19.47 -2.64 9.61
CA PHE A 101 20.90 -2.50 9.30
C PHE A 101 21.25 -3.36 8.08
N PHE A 102 20.90 -2.87 6.89
CA PHE A 102 21.18 -3.50 5.59
C PHE A 102 22.16 -2.67 4.77
#